data_AF-A0A935FLY8-F1
#
_entry.id   AF-A0A935FLY8-F1
#
_cell.length_a   1.000
_cell.length_b   1.000
_cell.length_c   1.000
_cell.angle_alpha   90.00
_cell.angle_beta   90.00
_cell.angle_gamma   90.00
#
_symmetry.space_group_name_H-M   'P 1'
#
loop_
_entity.id
_entity.type
_entity.pdbx_description
1 polymer ?
#
loop_
_entity_poly.entity_id
_entity_poly.type
_entity_poly.pdbx_seq_one_letter_code
_entity_poly.pdbx_strand_id
1 'polypeptide(L)'
;MSIKVYPLSNPYLSVFSNAVIHNQNSVSNLIFTQTAEGRIIENLWLEGFATFGKISNYNEQNGRIVYNDPDMIKLSYGAMLRYVFPFNMTAKLIFSGQNREKKIITNTISGYQNNLPVYTRQTTTAEYNFNSFALGLKYDF
;
A
#
# COMPACT_ATOMS: atom_id res chain seq x y z
N MET A 1 2.02 8.23 -15.53
CA MET A 1 1.43 9.59 -15.43
C MET A 1 0.60 9.66 -14.16
N SER A 2 0.63 10.74 -13.39
CA SER A 2 -0.12 10.91 -12.13
C SER A 2 -0.92 12.21 -12.15
N ILE A 3 -2.17 12.15 -11.69
CA ILE A 3 -3.06 13.31 -11.52
C ILE A 3 -3.53 13.33 -10.08
N LYS A 4 -3.35 14.46 -9.39
CA LYS A 4 -3.82 14.68 -8.02
C LYS A 4 -4.86 15.79 -8.00
N VAL A 5 -5.96 15.55 -7.30
CA VAL A 5 -7.06 16.51 -7.13
C VAL A 5 -7.40 16.69 -5.65
N TYR A 6 -7.83 17.91 -5.32
CA TYR A 6 -8.14 18.37 -3.97
C TYR A 6 -9.59 18.86 -3.94
N PRO A 7 -10.58 17.96 -4.04
CA PRO A 7 -11.99 18.36 -4.19
C PRO A 7 -12.52 19.15 -2.98
N LEU A 8 -11.93 18.95 -1.80
CA LEU A 8 -12.28 19.68 -0.59
C LEU A 8 -11.01 19.89 0.25
N SER A 9 -10.73 21.14 0.58
CA SER A 9 -9.62 21.50 1.46
C SER A 9 -10.01 22.70 2.31
N ASN A 10 -10.14 22.50 3.61
CA ASN A 10 -10.25 23.56 4.60
C ASN A 10 -9.31 23.23 5.77
N PRO A 11 -9.04 24.16 6.72
CA PRO A 11 -8.10 23.92 7.81
C PRO A 11 -8.45 22.75 8.75
N TYR A 12 -9.63 22.15 8.62
CA TYR A 12 -10.15 21.09 9.49
C TYR A 12 -10.48 19.79 8.77
N LEU A 13 -10.56 19.80 7.44
CA LEU A 13 -10.92 18.66 6.61
C LEU A 13 -10.30 18.83 5.23
N SER A 14 -9.51 17.85 4.83
CA SER A 14 -8.89 17.79 3.51
C SER A 14 -9.15 16.42 2.89
N VAL A 15 -9.47 16.43 1.61
CA VAL A 15 -9.72 15.22 0.82
C VAL A 15 -8.84 15.27 -0.41
N PHE A 16 -8.15 14.16 -0.68
CA PHE A 16 -7.17 14.05 -1.74
C PHE A 16 -7.47 12.81 -2.58
N SER A 17 -7.54 12.97 -3.90
CA SER A 17 -7.61 11.83 -4.82
C SER A 17 -6.40 11.85 -5.73
N ASN A 18 -5.78 10.69 -5.94
CA ASN A 18 -4.64 10.53 -6.82
C ASN A 18 -4.90 9.35 -7.76
N ALA A 19 -4.80 9.60 -9.06
CA ALA A 19 -4.88 8.56 -10.09
C ALA A 19 -3.53 8.46 -10.79
N VAL A 20 -3.00 7.25 -10.90
CA VAL A 20 -1.71 6.97 -11.52
C VAL A 20 -1.87 5.86 -12.55
N ILE A 21 -1.54 6.16 -13.80
CA ILE A 21 -1.38 5.13 -14.83
C ILE A 21 0.07 4.64 -14.74
N HIS A 22 0.23 3.38 -14.34
CA HIS A 22 1.50 2.67 -14.22
C HIS A 22 1.60 1.65 -15.36
N ASN A 23 2.73 1.65 -16.08
CA ASN A 23 2.96 0.75 -17.21
C ASN A 23 4.20 -0.09 -16.92
N GLN A 24 4.06 -1.41 -16.95
CA GLN A 24 5.16 -2.35 -16.74
C GLN A 24 4.99 -3.54 -17.68
N ASN A 25 6.05 -3.90 -18.42
CA ASN A 25 6.07 -5.06 -19.33
C ASN A 25 4.85 -5.12 -20.27
N SER A 26 4.50 -3.99 -20.90
CA SER A 26 3.34 -3.84 -21.80
C SER A 26 1.96 -3.98 -21.13
N VAL A 27 1.90 -4.09 -19.80
CA VAL A 27 0.66 -4.08 -19.03
C VAL A 27 0.46 -2.71 -18.43
N SER A 28 -0.66 -2.06 -18.79
CA SER A 28 -1.10 -0.83 -18.17
C SER A 28 -2.02 -1.13 -16.99
N ASN A 29 -1.80 -0.47 -15.86
CA ASN A 29 -2.69 -0.54 -14.71
C ASN A 29 -2.95 0.86 -14.15
N LEU A 30 -4.20 1.07 -13.73
CA LEU A 30 -4.61 2.27 -13.01
C LEU A 30 -4.49 1.99 -11.51
N ILE A 31 -3.76 2.85 -10.81
CA ILE A 31 -3.68 2.91 -9.35
C ILE A 31 -4.44 4.16 -8.93
N PHE A 32 -5.46 3.98 -8.10
CA PHE A 32 -6.28 5.06 -7.58
C PHE A 32 -6.20 5.09 -6.06
N THR A 33 -5.82 6.24 -5.51
CA THR A 33 -5.76 6.49 -4.07
C THR A 33 -6.76 7.57 -3.69
N GLN A 34 -7.54 7.30 -2.66
CA GLN A 34 -8.36 8.28 -1.98
C GLN A 34 -7.87 8.43 -0.54
N THR A 35 -7.58 9.66 -0.13
CA THR A 35 -7.21 10.03 1.24
C THR A 35 -8.20 11.06 1.75
N ALA A 36 -8.52 11.00 3.03
CA ALA A 36 -9.23 12.03 3.76
C ALA A 36 -8.57 12.22 5.11
N GLU A 37 -8.30 13.47 5.48
CA GLU A 37 -7.83 13.83 6.81
C GLU A 37 -8.74 14.87 7.42
N GLY A 38 -8.94 14.82 8.73
CA GLY A 38 -9.75 15.80 9.43
C GLY A 38 -9.35 15.94 10.88
N ARG A 39 -9.61 17.14 11.42
CA ARG A 39 -9.44 17.47 12.82
C ARG A 39 -10.69 17.07 13.59
N ILE A 40 -10.54 16.13 14.53
CA ILE A 40 -11.63 15.68 15.40
C ILE A 40 -11.85 16.70 16.53
N ILE A 41 -10.76 17.04 17.23
CA ILE A 41 -10.67 18.10 18.24
C ILE A 41 -9.36 18.85 18.02
N GLU A 42 -9.16 20.00 18.67
CA GLU A 42 -8.04 20.92 18.42
C GLU A 42 -6.68 20.25 18.25
N ASN A 43 -6.39 19.25 19.08
CA ASN A 43 -5.11 18.53 19.12
C ASN A 43 -5.15 17.12 18.52
N LEU A 44 -6.28 16.68 17.96
CA LEU A 44 -6.47 15.31 17.47
C LEU A 44 -6.89 15.30 16.00
N TRP A 45 -6.08 14.64 15.19
CA TRP A 45 -6.28 14.47 13.76
C TRP A 45 -6.47 13.01 13.43
N LEU A 46 -7.37 12.74 12.49
CA LEU A 46 -7.57 11.44 11.89
C LEU A 46 -7.33 11.54 10.40
N GLU A 47 -6.50 10.67 9.87
CA GLU A 47 -6.27 10.49 8.44
C GLU A 47 -6.65 9.06 8.07
N GLY A 48 -7.33 8.88 6.96
CA GLY A 48 -7.66 7.58 6.38
C GLY A 48 -7.33 7.57 4.91
N PHE A 49 -6.90 6.42 4.40
CA PHE A 49 -6.65 6.24 2.97
C PHE A 49 -7.06 4.85 2.48
N ALA A 50 -7.32 4.77 1.19
CA ALA A 50 -7.47 3.53 0.44
C ALA A 50 -6.87 3.69 -0.96
N THR A 51 -6.08 2.71 -1.38
CA THR A 51 -5.43 2.62 -2.68
C THR A 51 -5.84 1.33 -3.37
N PHE A 52 -6.44 1.45 -4.53
CA PHE A 52 -6.91 0.37 -5.39
C PHE A 52 -6.02 0.27 -6.63
N GLY A 53 -5.63 -0.94 -7.01
CA GLY A 53 -4.82 -1.18 -8.21
C GLY A 53 -3.76 -2.24 -7.98
N LYS A 54 -3.05 -2.60 -9.05
CA LYS A 54 -1.97 -3.60 -8.97
C LYS A 54 -0.66 -2.89 -8.64
N ILE A 55 -0.29 -2.90 -7.37
CA ILE A 55 0.95 -2.28 -6.89
C ILE A 55 2.03 -3.36 -6.82
N SER A 56 2.96 -3.30 -7.78
CA SER A 56 4.19 -4.11 -7.81
C SER A 56 5.29 -3.30 -8.50
N ASN A 57 6.53 -3.32 -8.00
CA ASN A 57 7.65 -2.56 -8.57
C ASN A 57 7.26 -1.09 -8.80
N TYR A 58 6.63 -0.47 -7.81
CA TYR A 58 6.01 0.84 -7.91
C TYR A 58 6.61 1.80 -6.88
N ASN A 59 6.86 3.03 -7.31
CA ASN A 59 7.31 4.12 -6.46
C ASN A 59 6.12 5.02 -6.14
N GLU A 60 5.64 4.99 -4.91
CA GLU A 60 4.56 5.84 -4.43
C GLU A 60 5.11 7.14 -3.84
N GLN A 61 4.28 8.19 -3.83
CA GLN A 61 4.57 9.49 -3.19
C GLN A 61 5.93 10.10 -3.59
N ASN A 62 6.21 10.20 -4.89
CA ASN A 62 7.47 10.74 -5.41
C ASN A 62 8.73 9.98 -4.93
N GLY A 63 8.63 8.66 -4.68
CA GLY A 63 9.76 7.82 -4.28
C GLY A 63 9.97 7.70 -2.77
N ARG A 64 9.07 8.25 -1.96
CA ARG A 64 9.12 8.08 -0.49
C ARG A 64 8.83 6.64 -0.07
N ILE A 65 8.03 5.91 -0.85
CA ILE A 65 7.75 4.49 -0.62
C ILE A 65 8.08 3.74 -1.91
N VAL A 66 9.01 2.79 -1.81
CA VAL A 66 9.43 1.91 -2.91
C VAL A 66 8.86 0.52 -2.64
N TYR A 67 7.86 0.11 -3.42
CA TYR A 67 7.36 -1.27 -3.37
C TYR A 67 8.20 -2.13 -4.31
N ASN A 68 9.24 -2.75 -3.76
CA ASN A 68 10.06 -3.76 -4.43
C ASN A 68 9.81 -5.17 -3.84
N ASP A 69 8.56 -5.44 -3.50
CA ASP A 69 8.13 -6.74 -3.00
C ASP A 69 7.79 -7.66 -4.19
N PRO A 70 8.24 -8.93 -4.21
CA PRO A 70 7.80 -9.90 -5.21
C PRO A 70 6.29 -10.16 -5.17
N ASP A 71 5.62 -9.86 -4.05
CA ASP A 71 4.18 -10.02 -3.90
C ASP A 71 3.45 -8.76 -4.40
N MET A 72 2.37 -8.96 -5.16
CA MET A 72 1.56 -7.88 -5.71
C MET A 72 0.49 -7.46 -4.70
N ILE A 73 0.43 -6.18 -4.35
CA ILE A 73 -0.66 -5.63 -3.54
C ILE A 73 -1.82 -5.26 -4.48
N LYS A 74 -3.04 -5.72 -4.18
CA LYS A 74 -4.28 -5.41 -4.92
C LYS A 74 -5.05 -4.25 -4.31
N LEU A 75 -4.95 -4.13 -2.99
CA LEU A 75 -5.62 -3.13 -2.17
C LEU A 75 -4.72 -2.81 -0.99
N SER A 76 -4.52 -1.52 -0.72
CA SER A 76 -3.87 -1.02 0.49
C SER A 76 -4.78 0.01 1.14
N TYR A 77 -4.99 -0.07 2.45
CA TYR A 77 -5.79 0.90 3.19
C TYR A 77 -5.18 1.12 4.56
N GLY A 78 -5.56 2.21 5.20
CA GLY A 78 -5.08 2.50 6.53
C GLY A 78 -5.75 3.70 7.16
N ALA A 79 -5.47 3.86 8.44
CA ALA A 79 -5.86 5.02 9.20
C ALA A 79 -4.74 5.41 10.16
N MET A 80 -4.59 6.71 10.39
CA MET A 80 -3.66 7.27 11.34
C MET A 80 -4.41 8.24 12.26
N LEU A 81 -4.29 8.00 13.56
CA LEU A 81 -4.65 8.95 14.59
C LEU A 81 -3.40 9.70 15.05
N ARG A 82 -3.41 11.03 15.00
CA ARG A 82 -2.29 11.89 15.41
C ARG A 82 -2.76 12.84 16.50
N TYR A 83 -2.12 12.78 17.66
CA TYR A 83 -2.35 13.72 18.76
C TYR A 83 -1.12 14.60 18.99
N VAL A 84 -1.32 15.92 19.02
CA VAL A 84 -0.27 16.92 19.25
C VAL A 84 -0.37 17.42 20.68
N PHE A 85 0.65 17.15 21.49
CA PHE A 85 0.75 17.63 22.86
C PHE A 85 1.28 19.07 22.91
N PRO A 86 0.92 19.85 23.94
CA PRO A 86 1.38 21.24 24.08
C PRO A 86 2.87 21.40 24.39
N PHE A 87 3.57 20.33 24.77
CA PHE A 87 5.00 20.32 25.12
C PHE A 87 5.87 19.78 23.97
N ASN A 88 5.55 20.15 22.72
CA ASN A 88 6.27 19.76 21.50
C ASN A 88 6.39 18.24 21.28
N MET A 89 5.43 17.48 21.76
CA MET A 89 5.37 16.03 21.53
C MET A 89 4.21 15.70 20.59
N THR A 90 4.36 14.68 19.76
CA THR A 90 3.29 14.15 18.90
C THR A 90 3.22 12.63 19.07
N ALA A 91 2.04 12.11 19.39
CA ALA A 91 1.73 10.69 19.32
C ALA A 91 1.02 10.33 18.01
N LYS A 92 1.33 9.16 17.48
CA LYS A 92 0.70 8.60 16.28
C LYS A 92 0.35 7.14 16.51
N LEU A 93 -0.90 6.78 16.26
CA LEU A 93 -1.34 5.40 16.13
C LEU A 93 -1.71 5.17 14.67
N ILE A 94 -1.06 4.21 14.03
CA ILE A 94 -1.21 3.90 12.60
C ILE A 94 -1.68 2.46 12.47
N PHE A 95 -2.72 2.26 11.67
CA PHE A 95 -3.16 0.96 11.21
C PHE A 95 -3.02 0.92 9.68
N SER A 96 -2.50 -0.18 9.15
CA SER A 96 -2.46 -0.44 7.71
C SER A 96 -2.83 -1.88 7.40
N GLY A 97 -3.72 -2.05 6.43
CA GLY A 97 -4.14 -3.33 5.90
C GLY A 97 -3.86 -3.43 4.41
N GLN A 98 -3.50 -4.62 3.94
CA GLN A 98 -3.18 -4.89 2.54
C GLN A 98 -3.73 -6.24 2.14
N ASN A 99 -4.34 -6.30 0.96
CA ASN A 99 -4.64 -7.56 0.28
C ASN A 99 -3.55 -7.82 -0.75
N ARG A 100 -2.88 -8.97 -0.63
CA ARG A 100 -1.71 -9.34 -1.41
C ARG A 100 -1.93 -10.63 -2.16
N GLU A 101 -1.29 -10.72 -3.33
CA GLU A 101 -1.22 -11.90 -4.17
C GLU A 101 0.25 -12.30 -4.36
N LYS A 102 0.56 -13.56 -4.05
CA LYS A 102 1.87 -14.16 -4.24
C LYS A 102 1.80 -15.23 -5.32
N LYS A 103 2.70 -15.15 -6.30
CA LYS A 103 2.89 -16.20 -7.30
C LYS A 103 3.96 -17.19 -6.83
N ILE A 104 3.56 -18.43 -6.62
CA ILE A 104 4.44 -19.53 -6.21
C ILE A 104 4.69 -20.40 -7.43
N ILE A 105 5.97 -20.61 -7.73
CA ILE A 105 6.40 -21.48 -8.82
C ILE A 105 6.94 -22.76 -8.20
N THR A 106 6.27 -23.88 -8.50
CA THR A 106 6.66 -25.20 -8.03
C THR A 106 7.02 -26.07 -9.23
N ASN A 107 8.17 -26.74 -9.17
CA ASN A 107 8.57 -27.71 -10.19
C ASN A 107 8.24 -29.11 -9.67
N THR A 108 7.28 -29.78 -10.29
CA THR A 108 6.89 -31.14 -9.91
C THR A 108 7.44 -32.14 -10.92
N ILE A 109 7.98 -33.26 -10.43
CA ILE A 109 8.41 -34.36 -11.31
C ILE A 109 7.15 -34.93 -11.95
N SER A 110 7.11 -34.86 -13.27
CA SER A 110 5.95 -35.28 -14.08
C SER A 110 6.19 -36.60 -14.80
N GLY A 111 7.43 -37.10 -14.79
CA GLY A 111 7.82 -38.37 -15.38
C GLY A 111 9.33 -38.51 -15.45
N TYR A 112 9.79 -39.54 -16.17
CA TYR A 112 11.20 -39.78 -16.46
C TYR A 112 11.38 -39.95 -17.97
N GLN A 113 12.41 -39.33 -18.53
CA GLN A 113 12.83 -39.53 -19.92
C GLN A 113 14.31 -39.93 -19.90
N ASN A 114 14.65 -41.08 -20.47
CA ASN A 114 16.00 -41.66 -20.42
C ASN A 114 16.58 -41.75 -18.99
N ASN A 115 15.78 -42.22 -18.03
CA ASN A 115 16.11 -42.28 -16.60
C ASN A 115 16.41 -40.93 -15.92
N LEU A 116 16.16 -39.80 -16.57
CA LEU A 116 16.26 -38.47 -15.98
C LEU A 116 14.87 -37.93 -15.62
N PRO A 117 14.68 -37.32 -14.44
CA PRO A 117 13.41 -36.74 -14.05
C PRO A 117 13.06 -35.54 -14.95
N VAL A 118 11.84 -35.54 -15.48
CA VAL A 118 11.26 -34.42 -16.22
C VAL A 118 10.39 -33.62 -15.27
N TYR A 119 10.65 -32.31 -15.18
CA TYR A 119 9.92 -31.39 -14.31
C TYR A 119 8.90 -30.60 -15.12
N THR A 120 7.67 -30.51 -14.62
CA THR A 120 6.69 -29.53 -15.11
C THR A 120 6.60 -28.39 -14.12
N ARG A 121 6.62 -27.18 -14.66
CA ARG A 121 6.44 -25.95 -13.89
C ARG A 121 4.95 -25.73 -13.64
N GLN A 122 4.53 -25.75 -12.39
CA GLN A 122 3.20 -25.34 -11.95
C GLN A 122 3.30 -23.97 -11.30
N THR A 123 2.40 -23.06 -11.66
CA THR A 123 2.29 -21.74 -11.03
C THR A 123 0.99 -21.70 -10.25
N THR A 124 1.09 -21.48 -8.95
CA THR A 124 -0.04 -21.34 -8.05
C THR A 124 -0.07 -19.92 -7.50
N THR A 125 -1.26 -19.38 -7.35
CA THR A 125 -1.47 -18.05 -6.78
C THR A 125 -2.02 -18.19 -5.37
N ALA A 126 -1.34 -17.59 -4.39
CA ALA A 126 -1.79 -17.52 -3.01
C ALA A 126 -2.25 -16.09 -2.70
N GLU A 127 -3.45 -15.94 -2.15
CA GLU A 127 -3.97 -14.66 -1.68
C GLU A 127 -3.92 -14.60 -0.16
N TYR A 128 -3.49 -13.47 0.38
CA TYR A 128 -3.41 -13.28 1.83
C TYR A 128 -3.62 -11.82 2.21
N ASN A 129 -4.01 -11.61 3.46
CA ASN A 129 -4.15 -10.28 4.04
C ASN A 129 -2.98 -10.02 4.98
N PHE A 130 -2.39 -8.84 4.86
CA PHE A 130 -1.35 -8.35 5.75
C PHE A 130 -1.88 -7.14 6.50
N ASN A 131 -1.87 -7.18 7.83
CA ASN A 131 -2.32 -6.08 8.67
C ASN A 131 -1.22 -5.74 9.66
N SER A 132 -1.00 -4.46 9.92
CA SER A 132 -0.02 -4.00 10.89
C SER A 132 -0.55 -2.80 11.67
N PHE A 133 -0.09 -2.71 12.92
CA PHE A 133 -0.28 -1.57 13.80
C PHE A 133 1.09 -0.99 14.16
N ALA A 134 1.18 0.33 14.21
CA ALA A 134 2.37 1.03 14.65
C ALA A 134 1.97 2.15 15.60
N LEU A 135 2.76 2.30 16.67
CA LEU A 135 2.68 3.41 17.60
C LEU A 135 3.99 4.20 17.50
N GLY A 136 3.88 5.52 17.39
CA GLY A 136 5.03 6.41 17.30
C GLY A 136 4.89 7.60 18.23
N LEU A 137 5.99 7.99 18.86
CA LEU A 137 6.14 9.23 19.60
C LEU A 137 7.25 10.05 18.93
N LYS A 138 6.99 11.33 18.72
CA LYS A 138 7.96 12.29 18.18
C LYS A 138 8.06 13.45 19.16
N TYR A 139 9.27 13.85 19.53
CA TYR A 139 9.54 15.05 20.30
C TYR A 139 10.30 16.04 19.40
N ASP A 140 9.82 17.27 19.31
CA ASP A 140 10.42 18.35 18.54
C ASP A 140 11.20 19.26 19.52
N PHE A 141 12.54 19.23 19.41
CA PHE A 141 13.47 20.04 20.20
C PHE A 141 13.55 21.49 19.72
#